data_AF-A0A1D6LKB9-F1
#
_entry.id   AF-A0A1D6LKB9-F1
#
_cell.length_a   1.000
_cell.length_b   1.000
_cell.length_c   1.000
_cell.angle_alpha   90.00
_cell.angle_beta   90.00
_cell.angle_gamma   90.00
#
_symmetry.space_group_name_H-M   'P 1'
#
loop_
_entity.id
_entity.type
_entity.pdbx_description
1 polymer ?
#
loop_
_entity_poly.entity_id
_entity_poly.type
_entity_poly.pdbx_seq_one_letter_code
_entity_poly.pdbx_strand_id
1 'polypeptide(L)'
;MVNFGKKLMADQIPEWKGYYINYKLMKKKVKQYGQQLQQGEKDRRRVLKDFSKMLDDQIEKIVLFLLEQQGMLASRIEELGKQRAILQDQPDISGIAELREAYREVGIDLIKLLKFVDLNATGIRKILKKFDKRFGYRFTDYYVTSRSNHPYSQLQQVFKHVGVGAVVGALSRNLAELQERQGSYLSIYDQPSSALKDPIIDMINSSVDKLTRSTNFLRFLGQHALIVDEESPSTAGEEEIEDQKYHFMSLMLNLVNTFLYMVNTYIIVPTADDYSVSLGAASTVCGVVIGSMAVAQIFSSVYFSAWSNKSYFKPLVFSSIVLFLGNVCYAMAYDMKSLTVLIIGRLLCG
;
A
#
# COMPACT_ATOMS: atom_id res chain seq x y z
N MET A 1 -20.07 6.27 16.58
CA MET A 1 -19.15 5.12 16.32
C MET A 1 -18.48 4.65 17.63
N VAL A 2 -19.18 3.89 18.51
CA VAL A 2 -18.69 3.61 19.89
C VAL A 2 -18.54 2.10 20.22
N ASN A 3 -19.05 1.16 19.40
CA ASN A 3 -19.22 -0.23 19.82
C ASN A 3 -18.16 -1.25 19.37
N PHE A 4 -17.04 -0.86 18.74
CA PHE A 4 -16.07 -1.85 18.24
C PHE A 4 -15.49 -2.75 19.35
N GLY A 5 -15.17 -2.20 20.52
CA GLY A 5 -14.65 -3.02 21.63
C GLY A 5 -15.65 -4.05 22.16
N LYS A 6 -16.95 -3.74 22.13
CA LYS A 6 -18.02 -4.68 22.50
C LYS A 6 -18.23 -5.73 21.41
N LYS A 7 -18.23 -5.30 20.14
CA LYS A 7 -18.32 -6.19 18.97
C LYS A 7 -17.16 -7.18 18.92
N LEU A 8 -15.93 -6.71 19.14
CA LEU A 8 -14.74 -7.57 19.16
C LEU A 8 -14.89 -8.66 20.22
N MET A 9 -15.37 -8.33 21.43
CA MET A 9 -15.57 -9.32 22.50
C MET A 9 -16.70 -10.31 22.21
N ALA A 10 -17.76 -9.89 21.51
CA ALA A 10 -18.87 -10.76 21.13
C ALA A 10 -18.52 -11.69 19.96
N ASP A 11 -17.70 -11.22 19.02
CA ASP A 11 -17.34 -11.98 17.82
C ASP A 11 -16.12 -12.91 18.03
N GLN A 12 -15.48 -12.83 19.21
CA GLN A 12 -14.32 -13.65 19.59
C GLN A 12 -14.66 -15.13 19.70
N ILE A 13 -13.77 -15.97 19.19
CA ILE A 13 -13.80 -17.41 19.42
C ILE A 13 -13.37 -17.67 20.88
N PRO A 14 -14.19 -18.34 21.71
CA PRO A 14 -13.92 -18.53 23.14
C PRO A 14 -12.56 -19.18 23.44
N GLU A 15 -12.23 -20.21 22.67
CA GLU A 15 -10.97 -20.98 22.77
C GLU A 15 -9.74 -20.10 22.57
N TRP A 16 -9.84 -19.07 21.71
CA TRP A 16 -8.68 -18.26 21.29
C TRP A 16 -8.63 -16.90 21.96
N LYS A 17 -9.48 -16.66 22.98
CA LYS A 17 -9.65 -15.35 23.63
C LYS A 17 -8.34 -14.70 24.08
N GLY A 18 -7.38 -15.50 24.55
CA GLY A 18 -6.06 -15.02 25.00
C GLY A 18 -5.18 -14.44 23.88
N TYR A 19 -5.36 -14.90 22.65
CA TYR A 19 -4.51 -14.55 21.51
C TYR A 19 -4.98 -13.31 20.75
N TYR A 20 -6.23 -12.85 20.99
CA TYR A 20 -6.70 -11.61 20.39
C TYR A 20 -5.98 -10.37 20.93
N ILE A 21 -5.92 -9.32 20.10
CA ILE A 21 -5.43 -8.00 20.51
C ILE A 21 -6.21 -7.47 21.72
N ASN A 22 -5.50 -7.05 22.76
CA ASN A 22 -6.12 -6.46 23.94
C ASN A 22 -6.52 -4.99 23.70
N TYR A 23 -7.54 -4.80 22.85
CA TYR A 23 -8.00 -3.47 22.41
C TYR A 23 -8.43 -2.57 23.59
N LYS A 24 -9.00 -3.16 24.65
CA LYS A 24 -9.43 -2.42 25.85
C LYS A 24 -8.22 -1.84 26.59
N LEU A 25 -7.19 -2.65 26.82
CA LEU A 25 -5.95 -2.22 27.47
C LEU A 25 -5.24 -1.14 26.64
N MET A 26 -5.08 -1.38 25.33
CA MET A 26 -4.46 -0.44 24.41
C MET A 26 -5.19 0.92 24.42
N LYS A 27 -6.52 0.90 24.36
CA LYS A 27 -7.33 2.13 24.44
C LYS A 27 -7.13 2.88 25.77
N LYS A 28 -6.98 2.17 26.89
CA LYS A 28 -6.71 2.79 28.21
C LYS A 28 -5.33 3.46 28.21
N LYS A 29 -4.32 2.80 27.65
CA LYS A 29 -2.95 3.35 27.53
C LYS A 29 -2.90 4.59 26.65
N VAL A 30 -3.56 4.58 25.48
CA VAL A 30 -3.70 5.78 24.64
C VAL A 30 -4.34 6.95 25.40
N LYS A 31 -5.28 6.69 26.32
CA LYS A 31 -5.86 7.74 27.17
C LYS A 31 -4.87 8.28 28.21
N GLN A 32 -4.13 7.39 28.86
CA GLN A 32 -3.12 7.76 29.86
C GLN A 32 -2.00 8.59 29.24
N TYR A 33 -1.46 8.17 28.09
CA TYR A 33 -0.42 8.93 27.38
C TYR A 33 -0.89 10.33 26.99
N GLY A 34 -2.16 10.49 26.59
CA GLY A 34 -2.75 11.80 26.33
C GLY A 34 -2.76 12.73 27.55
N GLN A 35 -3.01 12.18 28.74
CA GLN A 35 -3.00 12.96 29.99
C GLN A 35 -1.58 13.33 30.41
N GLN A 36 -0.65 12.37 30.33
CA GLN A 36 0.76 12.57 30.69
C GLN A 36 1.46 13.60 29.79
N LEU A 37 1.11 13.65 28.50
CA LEU A 37 1.63 14.67 27.58
C LEU A 37 1.08 16.07 27.88
N GLN A 38 -0.18 16.18 28.29
CA GLN A 38 -0.79 17.47 28.67
C GLN A 38 -0.20 18.01 29.98
N GLN A 39 0.24 17.12 30.88
CA GLN A 39 0.83 17.48 32.16
C GLN A 39 2.35 17.70 32.08
N GLY A 40 2.97 17.53 30.90
CA GLY A 40 4.42 17.65 30.72
C GLY A 40 5.25 16.55 31.41
N GLU A 41 4.62 15.50 31.95
CA GLU A 41 5.29 14.44 32.71
C GLU A 41 6.13 13.49 31.83
N LYS A 42 5.79 13.37 30.54
CA LYS A 42 6.48 12.45 29.63
C LYS A 42 6.84 13.10 28.30
N ASP A 43 8.08 12.86 27.89
CA ASP A 43 8.53 13.15 26.53
C ASP A 43 7.73 12.36 25.49
N ARG A 44 7.35 13.07 24.43
CA ARG A 44 6.64 12.52 23.28
C ARG A 44 7.36 11.34 22.63
N ARG A 45 8.69 11.37 22.51
CA ARG A 45 9.49 10.26 21.96
C ARG A 45 9.32 8.98 22.80
N ARG A 46 9.25 9.10 24.13
CA ARG A 46 9.04 7.96 25.04
C ARG A 46 7.64 7.36 24.87
N VAL A 47 6.61 8.19 24.72
CA VAL A 47 5.24 7.72 24.46
C VAL A 47 5.15 6.91 23.17
N LEU A 48 5.78 7.39 22.09
CA LEU A 48 5.82 6.68 20.80
C LEU A 48 6.53 5.33 20.95
N LYS A 49 7.72 5.32 21.58
CA LYS A 49 8.49 4.09 21.81
C LYS A 49 7.72 3.08 22.67
N ASP A 50 7.13 3.52 23.77
CA ASP A 50 6.36 2.67 24.69
C ASP A 50 5.16 2.06 23.97
N PHE A 51 4.43 2.86 23.18
CA PHE A 51 3.26 2.39 22.45
C PHE A 51 3.62 1.45 21.30
N SER A 52 4.68 1.75 20.54
CA SER A 52 5.21 0.85 19.50
C SER A 52 5.57 -0.51 20.08
N LYS A 53 6.35 -0.54 21.17
CA LYS A 53 6.72 -1.81 21.82
C LYS A 53 5.49 -2.61 22.25
N MET A 54 4.52 -1.93 22.89
CA MET A 54 3.29 -2.58 23.32
C MET A 54 2.47 -3.14 22.15
N LEU A 55 2.46 -2.45 21.00
CA LEU A 55 1.77 -2.91 19.80
C LEU A 55 2.53 -4.07 19.14
N ASP A 56 3.86 -3.99 19.08
CA ASP A 56 4.76 -5.06 18.61
C ASP A 56 4.50 -6.35 19.43
N ASP A 57 4.48 -6.28 20.77
CA ASP A 57 4.19 -7.43 21.65
C ASP A 57 2.80 -8.04 21.37
N GLN A 58 1.79 -7.21 21.05
CA GLN A 58 0.46 -7.73 20.70
C GLN A 58 0.46 -8.40 19.33
N ILE A 59 1.17 -7.86 18.35
CA ILE A 59 1.27 -8.43 17.01
C ILE A 59 2.04 -9.73 17.04
N GLU A 60 3.16 -9.79 17.75
CA GLU A 60 3.96 -11.00 17.92
C GLU A 60 3.11 -12.15 18.46
N LYS A 61 2.36 -11.91 19.54
CA LYS A 61 1.44 -12.90 20.11
C LYS A 61 0.41 -13.42 19.09
N ILE A 62 -0.17 -12.53 18.29
CA ILE A 62 -1.16 -12.89 17.27
C ILE A 62 -0.52 -13.72 16.16
N VAL A 63 0.69 -13.36 15.75
CA VAL A 63 1.45 -14.01 14.69
C VAL A 63 1.91 -15.40 15.09
N LEU A 64 2.49 -15.56 16.28
CA LEU A 64 2.94 -16.87 16.76
C LEU A 64 1.76 -17.85 16.83
N PHE A 65 0.61 -17.39 17.32
CA PHE A 65 -0.61 -18.20 17.33
C PHE A 65 -1.12 -18.53 15.92
N LEU A 66 -1.09 -17.56 15.00
CA LEU A 66 -1.48 -17.79 13.60
C LEU A 66 -0.62 -18.88 12.95
N LEU A 67 0.71 -18.83 13.14
CA LEU A 67 1.65 -19.81 12.61
C LEU A 67 1.39 -21.22 13.18
N GLU A 68 1.14 -21.32 14.48
CA GLU A 68 0.79 -22.59 15.14
C GLU A 68 -0.48 -23.21 14.52
N GLN A 69 -1.55 -22.42 14.36
CA GLN A 69 -2.80 -22.88 13.76
C GLN A 69 -2.63 -23.26 12.28
N GLN A 70 -1.84 -22.51 11.51
CA GLN A 70 -1.52 -22.85 10.13
C GLN A 70 -0.77 -24.18 10.03
N GLY A 71 0.19 -24.43 10.93
CA GLY A 71 0.92 -25.69 11.01
C GLY A 71 -0.01 -26.87 11.29
N MET A 72 -0.90 -26.75 12.28
CA MET A 72 -1.88 -27.80 12.59
C MET A 72 -2.82 -28.12 11.42
N LEU A 73 -3.33 -27.08 10.73
CA LEU A 73 -4.16 -27.29 9.53
C LEU A 73 -3.38 -27.95 8.41
N ALA A 74 -2.13 -27.53 8.17
CA ALA A 74 -1.27 -28.13 7.15
C ALA A 74 -1.01 -29.62 7.42
N SER A 75 -0.66 -29.98 8.66
CA SER A 75 -0.44 -31.37 9.06
C SER A 75 -1.71 -32.22 8.90
N ARG A 76 -2.89 -31.69 9.26
CA ARG A 76 -4.17 -32.39 9.03
C ARG A 76 -4.43 -32.61 7.54
N ILE A 77 -4.21 -31.61 6.69
CA ILE A 77 -4.40 -31.75 5.24
C ILE A 77 -3.45 -32.79 4.64
N GLU A 78 -2.19 -32.82 5.10
CA GLU A 78 -1.21 -33.81 4.66
C GLU A 78 -1.64 -35.23 5.02
N GLU A 79 -2.11 -35.45 6.26
CA GLU A 79 -2.56 -36.77 6.71
C GLU A 79 -3.79 -37.26 5.96
N LEU A 80 -4.78 -36.39 5.75
CA LEU A 80 -5.93 -36.69 4.89
C LEU A 80 -5.50 -36.99 3.45
N GLY A 81 -4.45 -36.33 2.96
CA GLY A 81 -3.84 -36.61 1.65
C GLY A 81 -3.28 -38.03 1.54
N LYS A 82 -2.69 -38.57 2.61
CA LYS A 82 -2.21 -39.96 2.67
C LYS A 82 -3.36 -40.95 2.66
N GLN A 83 -4.39 -40.71 3.47
CA GLN A 83 -5.62 -41.53 3.49
C GLN A 83 -6.29 -41.58 2.12
N ARG A 84 -6.32 -40.43 1.43
CA ARG A 84 -6.82 -40.31 0.07
C ARG A 84 -6.02 -41.16 -0.93
N ALA A 85 -4.69 -41.21 -0.81
CA ALA A 85 -3.85 -42.02 -1.69
C ALA A 85 -4.14 -43.52 -1.51
N ILE A 86 -4.37 -43.98 -0.27
CA ILE A 86 -4.76 -45.37 0.01
C ILE A 86 -6.13 -45.70 -0.61
N LEU A 87 -7.11 -44.81 -0.45
CA LEU A 87 -8.45 -44.98 -1.03
C LEU A 87 -8.48 -44.86 -2.56
N GLN A 88 -7.42 -44.34 -3.18
CA GLN A 88 -7.30 -44.32 -4.64
C GLN A 88 -6.98 -45.71 -5.19
N ASP A 89 -6.24 -46.53 -4.44
CA ASP A 89 -5.90 -47.90 -4.83
C ASP A 89 -7.06 -48.87 -4.54
N GLN A 90 -7.88 -48.58 -3.52
CA GLN A 90 -9.05 -49.38 -3.14
C GLN A 90 -10.27 -48.45 -2.93
N PRO A 91 -11.11 -48.26 -3.96
CA PRO A 91 -12.23 -47.35 -3.86
C PRO A 91 -13.33 -47.91 -2.96
N ASP A 92 -13.52 -47.29 -1.80
CA ASP A 92 -14.65 -47.49 -0.90
C ASP A 92 -15.48 -46.20 -0.81
N ILE A 93 -16.78 -46.33 -1.09
CA ILE A 93 -17.73 -45.21 -1.09
C ILE A 93 -17.88 -44.63 0.33
N SER A 94 -17.86 -45.49 1.37
CA SER A 94 -17.95 -45.04 2.77
C SER A 94 -16.70 -44.24 3.15
N GLY A 95 -15.51 -44.78 2.87
CA GLY A 95 -14.24 -44.09 3.11
C GLY A 95 -14.11 -42.75 2.37
N ILE A 96 -14.62 -42.64 1.13
CA ILE A 96 -14.63 -41.36 0.39
C ILE A 96 -15.55 -40.33 1.07
N ALA A 97 -16.71 -40.75 1.56
CA ALA A 97 -17.64 -39.86 2.26
C ALA A 97 -17.06 -39.37 3.60
N GLU A 98 -16.46 -40.27 4.39
CA GLU A 98 -15.78 -39.93 5.65
C GLU A 98 -14.61 -38.97 5.42
N LEU A 99 -13.78 -39.24 4.41
CA LEU A 99 -12.67 -38.37 4.04
C LEU A 99 -13.14 -36.97 3.62
N ARG A 100 -14.26 -36.88 2.89
CA ARG A 100 -14.86 -35.60 2.51
C ARG A 100 -15.30 -34.82 3.74
N GLU A 101 -15.99 -35.44 4.69
CA GLU A 101 -16.39 -34.79 5.93
C GLU A 101 -15.17 -34.35 6.76
N ALA A 102 -14.10 -35.14 6.80
CA ALA A 102 -12.86 -34.75 7.47
C ALA A 102 -12.21 -33.50 6.82
N TYR A 103 -12.19 -33.40 5.50
CA TYR A 103 -11.76 -32.16 4.82
C TYR A 103 -12.70 -30.98 5.10
N ARG A 104 -14.01 -31.22 5.21
CA ARG A 104 -14.99 -30.19 5.57
C ARG A 104 -14.73 -29.62 6.96
N GLU A 105 -14.42 -30.45 7.94
CA GLU A 105 -14.03 -30.00 9.28
C GLU A 105 -12.79 -29.10 9.26
N VAL A 106 -11.76 -29.48 8.49
CA VAL A 106 -10.58 -28.63 8.28
C VAL A 106 -10.97 -27.27 7.67
N GLY A 107 -11.93 -27.26 6.74
CA GLY A 107 -12.48 -26.02 6.17
C GLY A 107 -13.19 -25.14 7.19
N ILE A 108 -13.94 -25.72 8.11
CA ILE A 108 -14.59 -24.98 9.21
C ILE A 108 -13.53 -24.34 10.12
N ASP A 109 -12.49 -25.08 10.49
CA ASP A 109 -11.39 -24.55 11.31
C ASP A 109 -10.58 -23.47 10.58
N LEU A 110 -10.40 -23.59 9.27
CA LEU A 110 -9.80 -22.55 8.43
C LEU A 110 -10.66 -21.28 8.42
N ILE A 111 -11.98 -21.38 8.34
CA ILE A 111 -12.90 -20.22 8.41
C ILE A 111 -12.80 -19.55 9.79
N LYS A 112 -12.70 -20.33 10.88
CA LYS A 112 -12.44 -19.79 12.22
C LYS A 112 -11.14 -18.99 12.24
N LEU A 113 -10.06 -19.53 11.66
CA LEU A 113 -8.76 -18.87 11.58
C LEU A 113 -8.82 -17.57 10.76
N LEU A 114 -9.48 -17.59 9.60
CA LEU A 114 -9.70 -16.38 8.77
C LEU A 114 -10.44 -15.29 9.57
N LYS A 115 -11.48 -15.66 10.33
CA LYS A 115 -12.21 -14.74 11.21
C LYS A 115 -11.32 -14.17 12.31
N PHE A 116 -10.47 -15.00 12.93
CA PHE A 116 -9.50 -14.55 13.93
C PHE A 116 -8.56 -13.48 13.36
N VAL A 117 -8.02 -13.70 12.15
CA VAL A 117 -7.11 -12.74 11.53
C VAL A 117 -7.84 -11.44 11.16
N ASP A 118 -9.07 -11.50 10.62
CA ASP A 118 -9.89 -10.31 10.28
C ASP A 118 -10.11 -9.40 11.51
N LEU A 119 -10.51 -10.01 12.63
CA LEU A 119 -10.78 -9.30 13.89
C LEU A 119 -9.52 -8.62 14.44
N ASN A 120 -8.38 -9.31 14.42
CA ASN A 120 -7.11 -8.78 14.89
C ASN A 120 -6.57 -7.67 13.99
N ALA A 121 -6.55 -7.89 12.68
CA ALA A 121 -6.17 -6.88 11.68
C ALA A 121 -7.01 -5.60 11.84
N THR A 122 -8.33 -5.76 12.04
CA THR A 122 -9.23 -4.64 12.28
C THR A 122 -9.00 -3.95 13.62
N GLY A 123 -8.67 -4.70 14.67
CA GLY A 123 -8.30 -4.14 15.97
C GLY A 123 -7.03 -3.30 15.91
N ILE A 124 -5.99 -3.80 15.24
CA ILE A 124 -4.72 -3.10 15.01
C ILE A 124 -4.98 -1.79 14.24
N ARG A 125 -5.68 -1.86 13.10
CA ARG A 125 -6.04 -0.68 12.30
C ARG A 125 -6.76 0.39 13.12
N LYS A 126 -7.73 -0.03 13.94
CA LYS A 126 -8.54 0.88 14.76
C LYS A 126 -7.76 1.46 15.94
N ILE A 127 -6.73 0.79 16.47
CA ILE A 127 -5.93 1.36 17.55
C ILE A 127 -4.90 2.34 16.99
N LEU A 128 -4.28 2.03 15.86
CA LEU A 128 -3.39 2.94 15.11
C LEU A 128 -4.12 4.25 14.78
N LYS A 129 -5.29 4.18 14.12
CA LYS A 129 -6.11 5.37 13.83
C LYS A 129 -6.55 6.14 15.08
N LYS A 130 -6.74 5.45 16.21
CA LYS A 130 -7.10 6.10 17.48
C LYS A 130 -5.92 6.86 18.08
N PHE A 131 -4.72 6.31 17.95
CA PHE A 131 -3.48 6.95 18.36
C PHE A 131 -3.27 8.24 17.55
N ASP A 132 -3.28 8.16 16.22
CA ASP A 132 -3.11 9.32 15.33
C ASP A 132 -4.13 10.43 15.62
N LYS A 133 -5.42 10.09 15.75
CA LYS A 133 -6.46 11.09 16.03
C LYS A 133 -6.22 11.83 17.35
N ARG A 134 -5.56 11.21 18.32
CA ARG A 134 -5.36 11.80 19.64
C ARG A 134 -4.10 12.66 19.72
N PHE A 135 -3.08 12.30 18.97
CA PHE A 135 -1.78 12.98 19.03
C PHE A 135 -1.49 13.85 17.80
N GLY A 136 -2.32 13.76 16.75
CA GLY A 136 -2.21 14.59 15.54
C GLY A 136 -1.08 14.20 14.59
N TYR A 137 -0.49 13.01 14.76
CA TYR A 137 0.69 12.57 14.01
C TYR A 137 0.36 11.49 12.96
N ARG A 138 1.24 11.36 11.97
CA ARG A 138 1.33 10.21 11.06
C ARG A 138 2.03 9.01 11.74
N PHE A 139 1.66 8.69 12.98
CA PHE A 139 2.29 7.55 13.68
C PHE A 139 1.95 6.24 12.99
N THR A 140 0.72 6.08 12.47
CA THR A 140 0.38 4.92 11.63
C THR A 140 1.34 4.76 10.47
N ASP A 141 1.69 5.83 9.76
CA ASP A 141 2.57 5.75 8.60
C ASP A 141 3.98 5.31 9.02
N TYR A 142 4.59 6.01 9.98
CA TYR A 142 5.89 5.63 10.56
C TYR A 142 5.93 4.18 11.07
N TYR A 143 4.90 3.78 11.83
CA TYR A 143 4.83 2.45 12.41
C TYR A 143 4.67 1.37 11.33
N VAL A 144 3.86 1.64 10.30
CA VAL A 144 3.65 0.68 9.22
C VAL A 144 4.89 0.60 8.34
N THR A 145 5.48 1.72 7.91
CA THR A 145 6.67 1.74 7.02
C THR A 145 7.85 1.01 7.65
N SER A 146 8.18 1.35 8.89
CA SER A 146 9.32 0.76 9.61
C SER A 146 9.16 -0.75 9.86
N ARG A 147 7.92 -1.25 9.95
CA ARG A 147 7.66 -2.68 10.16
C ARG A 147 7.35 -3.41 8.86
N SER A 148 6.84 -2.74 7.82
CA SER A 148 6.49 -3.39 6.55
C SER A 148 7.73 -3.73 5.74
N ASN A 149 8.80 -2.95 5.80
CA ASN A 149 9.95 -3.12 4.90
C ASN A 149 11.02 -4.08 5.45
N HIS A 150 10.76 -4.74 6.58
CA HIS A 150 11.70 -5.66 7.21
C HIS A 150 11.44 -7.13 6.80
N PRO A 151 12.48 -7.93 6.49
CA PRO A 151 12.33 -9.33 6.09
C PRO A 151 11.62 -10.20 7.13
N TYR A 152 11.76 -9.87 8.43
CA TYR A 152 11.08 -10.55 9.54
C TYR A 152 9.80 -9.83 10.00
N SER A 153 9.11 -9.13 9.08
CA SER A 153 7.90 -8.38 9.41
C SER A 153 6.77 -9.29 9.89
N GLN A 154 6.54 -9.29 11.21
CA GLN A 154 5.37 -9.92 11.82
C GLN A 154 4.07 -9.23 11.39
N LEU A 155 4.13 -7.91 11.15
CA LEU A 155 3.01 -7.14 10.63
C LEU A 155 2.52 -7.69 9.28
N GLN A 156 3.45 -8.03 8.37
CA GLN A 156 3.08 -8.61 7.08
C GLN A 156 2.35 -9.95 7.21
N GLN A 157 2.69 -10.80 8.19
CA GLN A 157 2.03 -12.10 8.35
C GLN A 157 0.54 -11.94 8.70
N VAL A 158 0.19 -11.00 9.58
CA VAL A 158 -1.20 -10.71 9.94
C VAL A 158 -1.98 -10.07 8.78
N PHE A 159 -1.34 -9.22 7.96
CA PHE A 159 -2.06 -8.40 6.96
C PHE A 159 -2.04 -8.92 5.53
N LYS A 160 -0.99 -9.65 5.13
CA LYS A 160 -0.92 -10.34 3.82
C LYS A 160 -1.40 -11.78 3.89
N HIS A 161 -1.64 -12.31 5.10
CA HIS A 161 -2.10 -13.69 5.33
C HIS A 161 -1.21 -14.72 4.65
N VAL A 162 0.11 -14.48 4.71
CA VAL A 162 1.12 -15.34 4.08
C VAL A 162 0.93 -16.78 4.58
N GLY A 163 0.85 -17.73 3.65
CA GLY A 163 0.61 -19.15 3.96
C GLY A 163 -0.87 -19.57 4.04
N VAL A 164 -1.80 -18.68 4.41
CA VAL A 164 -3.24 -19.02 4.47
C VAL A 164 -3.78 -19.36 3.08
N GLY A 165 -3.33 -18.63 2.05
CA GLY A 165 -3.70 -18.91 0.65
C GLY A 165 -3.27 -20.30 0.16
N ALA A 166 -2.13 -20.81 0.64
CA ALA A 166 -1.67 -22.15 0.29
C ALA A 166 -2.56 -23.23 0.93
N VAL A 167 -2.95 -23.04 2.21
CA VAL A 167 -3.90 -23.93 2.90
C VAL A 167 -5.27 -23.91 2.23
N VAL A 168 -5.78 -22.73 1.87
CA VAL A 168 -7.04 -22.56 1.12
C VAL A 168 -6.98 -23.29 -0.22
N GLY A 169 -5.90 -23.09 -0.98
CA GLY A 169 -5.71 -23.72 -2.29
C GLY A 169 -5.60 -25.24 -2.21
N ALA A 170 -4.81 -25.74 -1.26
CA ALA A 170 -4.68 -27.17 -1.00
C ALA A 170 -6.03 -27.79 -0.64
N LEU A 171 -6.76 -27.20 0.31
CA LEU A 171 -8.06 -27.70 0.73
C LEU A 171 -9.09 -27.68 -0.41
N SER A 172 -9.20 -26.56 -1.12
CA SER A 172 -10.16 -26.40 -2.23
C SER A 172 -9.91 -27.41 -3.34
N ARG A 173 -8.64 -27.66 -3.68
CA ARG A 173 -8.25 -28.67 -4.67
C ARG A 173 -8.63 -30.07 -4.22
N ASN A 174 -8.32 -30.44 -2.97
CA ASN A 174 -8.62 -31.78 -2.44
C ASN A 174 -10.14 -32.05 -2.39
N LEU A 175 -10.94 -31.07 -1.98
CA LEU A 175 -12.41 -31.19 -1.96
C LEU A 175 -13.00 -31.31 -3.37
N ALA A 176 -12.50 -30.53 -4.32
CA ALA A 176 -12.95 -30.61 -5.72
C ALA A 176 -12.67 -31.98 -6.36
N GLU A 177 -11.49 -32.56 -6.10
CA GLU A 177 -11.10 -33.86 -6.64
C GLU A 177 -11.96 -35.01 -6.09
N LEU A 178 -12.33 -34.96 -4.80
CA LEU A 178 -13.23 -35.94 -4.19
C LEU A 178 -14.66 -35.85 -4.75
N GLN A 179 -15.09 -34.63 -5.11
CA GLN A 179 -16.42 -34.39 -5.66
C GLN A 179 -16.59 -34.94 -7.09
N GLU A 180 -15.56 -34.82 -7.93
CA GLU A 180 -15.55 -35.38 -9.29
C GLU A 180 -15.60 -36.92 -9.27
N ARG A 181 -14.85 -37.54 -8.35
CA ARG A 181 -14.84 -39.01 -8.20
C ARG A 181 -16.20 -39.55 -7.73
N GLN A 182 -16.86 -38.91 -6.77
CA GLN A 182 -18.18 -39.34 -6.29
C GLN A 182 -19.21 -39.40 -7.43
N GLY A 183 -19.20 -38.44 -8.35
CA GLY A 183 -20.07 -38.43 -9.53
C GLY A 183 -19.84 -39.60 -10.49
N SER A 184 -18.63 -40.17 -10.52
CA SER A 184 -18.31 -41.36 -11.33
C SER A 184 -18.78 -42.68 -10.71
N TYR A 185 -19.05 -42.71 -9.40
CA TYR A 185 -19.50 -43.91 -8.67
C TYR A 185 -21.02 -43.93 -8.43
N LEU A 186 -21.71 -42.81 -8.59
CA LEU A 186 -23.18 -42.72 -8.58
C LEU A 186 -23.74 -43.31 -9.88
N SER A 187 -24.90 -43.98 -9.77
CA SER A 187 -25.51 -44.75 -10.85
C SER A 187 -25.72 -43.93 -12.12
N ILE A 188 -25.52 -44.53 -13.30
CA ILE A 188 -25.81 -43.91 -14.60
C ILE A 188 -27.29 -43.49 -14.78
N TYR A 189 -28.18 -43.94 -13.87
CA TYR A 189 -29.59 -43.63 -13.84
C TYR A 189 -29.96 -42.56 -12.80
N ASP A 190 -29.04 -42.19 -11.92
CA ASP A 190 -29.25 -41.05 -11.03
C ASP A 190 -29.18 -39.78 -11.89
N GLN A 191 -30.25 -38.97 -11.86
CA GLN A 191 -30.23 -37.67 -12.53
C GLN A 191 -29.00 -36.89 -12.04
N PRO A 192 -28.21 -36.26 -12.94
CA PRO A 192 -27.07 -35.47 -12.53
C PRO A 192 -27.61 -34.32 -11.68
N SER A 193 -27.53 -34.47 -10.37
CA SER A 193 -27.73 -33.39 -9.42
C SER A 193 -26.55 -32.45 -9.66
N SER A 194 -26.78 -31.51 -10.59
CA SER A 194 -25.91 -30.41 -11.01
C SER A 194 -24.80 -30.19 -10.01
N ALA A 195 -23.55 -30.52 -10.38
CA ALA A 195 -22.35 -30.52 -9.53
C ALA A 195 -22.37 -29.39 -8.48
N LEU A 196 -22.95 -29.69 -7.30
CA LEU A 196 -23.15 -28.72 -6.24
C LEU A 196 -21.79 -28.50 -5.59
N LYS A 197 -21.04 -27.49 -6.06
CA LYS A 197 -19.79 -27.05 -5.42
C LYS A 197 -19.98 -27.10 -3.91
N ASP A 198 -19.05 -27.75 -3.22
CA ASP A 198 -19.16 -27.94 -1.78
C ASP A 198 -19.36 -26.56 -1.09
N PRO A 199 -20.43 -26.36 -0.30
CA PRO A 199 -20.75 -25.05 0.26
C PRO A 199 -19.64 -24.49 1.15
N ILE A 200 -18.76 -25.35 1.67
CA ILE A 200 -17.58 -24.94 2.43
C ILE A 200 -16.58 -24.15 1.58
N ILE A 201 -16.42 -24.49 0.30
CA ILE A 201 -15.54 -23.75 -0.62
C ILE A 201 -16.04 -22.31 -0.79
N ASP A 202 -17.34 -22.12 -0.96
CA ASP A 202 -17.95 -20.79 -1.10
C ASP A 202 -17.82 -19.97 0.20
N MET A 203 -17.99 -20.61 1.36
CA MET A 203 -17.78 -19.97 2.66
C MET A 203 -16.32 -19.56 2.89
N ILE A 204 -15.36 -20.39 2.48
CA ILE A 204 -13.92 -20.06 2.52
C ILE A 204 -13.64 -18.85 1.63
N ASN A 205 -14.10 -18.88 0.38
CA ASN A 205 -13.89 -17.77 -0.57
C ASN A 205 -14.49 -16.46 -0.06
N SER A 206 -15.73 -16.49 0.44
CA SER A 206 -16.37 -15.32 1.05
C SER A 206 -15.59 -14.78 2.26
N SER A 207 -15.03 -15.68 3.09
CA SER A 207 -14.22 -15.31 4.24
C SER A 207 -12.88 -14.68 3.82
N VAL A 208 -12.23 -15.22 2.79
CA VAL A 208 -10.99 -14.67 2.20
C VAL A 208 -11.24 -13.31 1.55
N ASP A 209 -12.34 -13.14 0.83
CA ASP A 209 -12.71 -11.86 0.21
C ASP A 209 -13.00 -10.77 1.24
N LYS A 210 -13.69 -11.14 2.31
CA LYS A 210 -13.96 -10.24 3.43
C LYS A 210 -12.65 -9.82 4.11
N LEU A 211 -11.76 -10.78 4.35
CA LEU A 211 -10.46 -10.55 4.94
C LEU A 211 -9.60 -9.61 4.09
N THR A 212 -9.51 -9.87 2.79
CA THR A 212 -8.81 -9.03 1.81
C THR A 212 -9.33 -7.60 1.81
N ARG A 213 -10.66 -7.43 1.81
CA ARG A 213 -11.28 -6.09 1.91
C ARG A 213 -10.92 -5.38 3.21
N SER A 214 -10.87 -6.09 4.33
CA SER A 214 -10.44 -5.54 5.61
C SER A 214 -8.96 -5.13 5.62
N THR A 215 -8.07 -5.90 4.98
CA THR A 215 -6.62 -5.65 5.03
C THR A 215 -6.10 -4.71 3.95
N ASN A 216 -6.85 -4.49 2.86
CA ASN A 216 -6.51 -3.58 1.75
C ASN A 216 -6.15 -2.14 2.16
N PHE A 217 -6.64 -1.63 3.30
CA PHE A 217 -6.28 -0.30 3.81
C PHE A 217 -4.77 -0.11 4.04
N LEU A 218 -4.07 -1.16 4.48
CA LEU A 218 -2.62 -1.09 4.70
C LEU A 218 -1.82 -1.43 3.45
N ARG A 219 -2.40 -2.12 2.47
CA ARG A 219 -1.82 -2.19 1.12
C ARG A 219 -1.72 -0.79 0.53
N PHE A 220 -2.75 0.03 0.72
CA PHE A 220 -2.76 1.43 0.30
C PHE A 220 -1.70 2.27 1.04
N LEU A 221 -1.59 2.14 2.37
CA LEU A 221 -0.55 2.84 3.14
C LEU A 221 0.88 2.33 2.84
N GLY A 222 1.04 1.02 2.64
CA GLY A 222 2.29 0.39 2.24
C GLY A 222 2.71 0.69 0.81
N GLN A 223 1.77 0.90 -0.12
CA GLN A 223 2.06 1.36 -1.47
C GLN A 223 2.56 2.81 -1.47
N HIS A 224 1.97 3.69 -0.67
CA HIS A 224 2.53 5.03 -0.47
C HIS A 224 3.92 5.00 0.17
N ALA A 225 4.22 4.02 1.03
CA ALA A 225 5.55 3.83 1.60
C ALA A 225 6.58 3.28 0.59
N LEU A 226 6.17 2.29 -0.22
CA LEU A 226 7.04 1.67 -1.23
C LEU A 226 7.37 2.60 -2.41
N ILE A 227 6.47 3.51 -2.76
CA ILE A 227 6.72 4.53 -3.80
C ILE A 227 7.70 5.61 -3.28
N VAL A 228 7.80 5.80 -1.96
CA VAL A 228 8.66 6.84 -1.35
C VAL A 228 10.08 6.32 -1.05
N ASP A 229 10.25 5.02 -0.79
CA ASP A 229 11.55 4.42 -0.41
C ASP A 229 12.46 4.04 -1.61
N GLU A 230 12.02 4.15 -2.87
CA GLU A 230 12.92 3.95 -4.01
C GLU A 230 13.93 5.11 -4.20
N GLU A 231 13.82 6.22 -3.45
CA GLU A 231 14.61 7.44 -3.71
C GLU A 231 15.46 8.00 -2.56
N SER A 232 15.71 7.33 -1.42
CA SER A 232 16.61 7.94 -0.41
C SER A 232 17.42 6.98 0.46
N PRO A 233 18.75 7.20 0.61
CA PRO A 233 19.57 6.50 1.57
C PRO A 233 19.36 7.06 2.98
N SER A 234 19.41 6.13 3.93
CA SER A 234 19.28 6.26 5.38
C SER A 234 20.10 7.39 6.04
N THR A 235 19.40 8.31 6.70
CA THR A 235 19.87 8.95 7.94
C THR A 235 18.67 9.38 8.78
N ALA A 236 18.49 8.75 9.94
CA ALA A 236 17.33 8.95 10.80
C ALA A 236 17.61 9.97 11.90
N GLY A 237 16.66 10.88 12.17
CA GLY A 237 16.54 11.46 13.51
C GLY A 237 15.73 12.74 13.66
N GLU A 238 15.90 13.73 12.78
CA GLU A 238 15.39 15.10 13.08
C GLU A 238 14.72 15.82 11.89
N GLU A 239 14.67 15.23 10.69
CA GLU A 239 14.26 15.91 9.44
C GLU A 239 12.74 15.82 9.09
N GLU A 240 11.94 14.96 9.73
CA GLU A 240 10.58 14.64 9.27
C GLU A 240 9.57 15.82 9.24
N ILE A 241 9.79 16.90 10.01
CA ILE A 241 8.92 18.10 9.97
C ILE A 241 9.32 19.01 8.79
N GLU A 242 10.61 19.06 8.45
CA GLU A 242 11.10 19.82 7.31
C GLU A 242 10.69 19.13 6.00
N ASP A 243 10.80 17.79 5.94
CA ASP A 243 10.46 16.97 4.76
C ASP A 243 9.00 17.13 4.31
N GLN A 244 8.03 17.24 5.23
CA GLN A 244 6.64 17.49 4.85
C GLN A 244 6.44 18.84 4.17
N LYS A 245 7.19 19.87 4.61
CA LYS A 245 7.14 21.20 4.01
C LYS A 245 7.85 21.20 2.66
N TYR A 246 8.96 20.50 2.53
CA TYR A 246 9.66 20.30 1.25
C TYR A 246 8.78 19.56 0.23
N HIS A 247 8.00 18.55 0.65
CA HIS A 247 7.09 17.83 -0.25
C HIS A 247 5.94 18.71 -0.77
N PHE A 248 5.38 19.61 0.04
CA PHE A 248 4.34 20.54 -0.44
C PHE A 248 4.94 21.60 -1.37
N MET A 249 6.13 22.13 -1.03
CA MET A 249 6.81 23.13 -1.85
C MET A 249 7.30 22.56 -3.18
N SER A 250 7.83 21.34 -3.20
CA SER A 250 8.24 20.68 -4.44
C SER A 250 7.03 20.41 -5.34
N LEU A 251 5.90 19.98 -4.77
CA LEU A 251 4.66 19.79 -5.51
C LEU A 251 4.15 21.11 -6.11
N MET A 252 4.14 22.19 -5.32
CA MET A 252 3.70 23.50 -5.79
C MET A 252 4.62 24.07 -6.87
N LEU A 253 5.95 23.94 -6.70
CA LEU A 253 6.94 24.36 -7.69
C LEU A 253 6.79 23.57 -8.99
N ASN A 254 6.59 22.25 -8.90
CA ASN A 254 6.39 21.42 -10.09
C ASN A 254 5.09 21.78 -10.82
N LEU A 255 4.01 22.07 -10.09
CA LEU A 255 2.75 22.53 -10.68
C LEU A 255 2.91 23.88 -11.40
N VAL A 256 3.61 24.83 -10.79
CA VAL A 256 3.91 26.15 -11.40
C VAL A 256 4.81 25.98 -12.63
N ASN A 257 5.84 25.14 -12.58
CA ASN A 257 6.70 24.87 -13.72
C ASN A 257 5.94 24.24 -14.88
N THR A 258 5.10 23.26 -14.58
CA THR A 258 4.27 22.60 -15.59
C THR A 258 3.33 23.61 -16.24
N PHE A 259 2.72 24.50 -15.45
CA PHE A 259 1.88 25.58 -15.97
C PHE A 259 2.66 26.52 -16.90
N LEU A 260 3.83 27.00 -16.48
CA LEU A 260 4.67 27.89 -17.29
C LEU A 260 5.19 27.21 -18.57
N TYR A 261 5.49 25.92 -18.52
CA TYR A 261 5.89 25.14 -19.69
C TYR A 261 4.73 24.96 -20.68
N MET A 262 3.51 24.73 -20.16
CA MET A 262 2.30 24.68 -20.99
C MET A 262 2.01 26.04 -21.66
N VAL A 263 2.23 27.16 -20.97
CA VAL A 263 2.15 28.50 -21.58
C VAL A 263 3.12 28.62 -22.77
N ASN A 264 4.35 28.15 -22.63
CA ASN A 264 5.34 28.16 -23.72
C ASN A 264 4.85 27.40 -24.96
N THR A 265 4.18 26.28 -24.77
CA THR A 265 3.73 25.42 -25.87
C THR A 265 2.43 25.92 -26.51
N TYR A 266 1.48 26.40 -25.71
CA TYR A 266 0.13 26.76 -26.19
C TYR A 266 -0.04 28.22 -26.56
N ILE A 267 0.75 29.13 -25.98
CA ILE A 267 0.66 30.56 -26.25
C ILE A 267 1.85 30.99 -27.10
N ILE A 268 3.06 30.64 -26.65
CA ILE A 268 4.27 31.23 -27.21
C ILE A 268 4.65 30.61 -28.57
N VAL A 269 4.52 29.30 -28.75
CA VAL A 269 4.80 28.65 -30.05
C VAL A 269 3.83 29.14 -31.16
N PRO A 270 2.50 29.17 -30.97
CA PRO A 270 1.58 29.65 -32.01
C PRO A 270 1.71 31.14 -32.35
N THR A 271 2.15 31.97 -31.39
CA THR A 271 2.29 33.43 -31.57
C THR A 271 3.69 33.86 -32.02
N ALA A 272 4.64 32.92 -32.12
CA ALA A 272 6.04 33.23 -32.42
C ALA A 272 6.24 33.90 -33.79
N ASP A 273 5.38 33.63 -34.77
CA ASP A 273 5.45 34.22 -36.10
C ASP A 273 5.11 35.72 -36.07
N ASP A 274 3.90 36.05 -35.62
CA ASP A 274 3.44 37.43 -35.43
C ASP A 274 4.40 38.23 -34.53
N TYR A 275 4.91 37.59 -33.47
CA TYR A 275 5.84 38.24 -32.56
C TYR A 275 7.18 38.56 -33.21
N SER A 276 7.74 37.65 -34.03
CA SER A 276 8.98 37.88 -34.77
C SER A 276 8.82 39.01 -35.79
N VAL A 277 7.68 39.06 -36.49
CA VAL A 277 7.36 40.13 -37.45
C VAL A 277 7.21 41.48 -36.75
N SER A 278 6.56 41.52 -35.58
CA SER A 278 6.40 42.75 -34.79
C SER A 278 7.72 43.36 -34.31
N LEU A 279 8.76 42.54 -34.16
CA LEU A 279 10.11 42.93 -33.80
C LEU A 279 10.96 43.36 -35.01
N GLY A 280 10.40 43.34 -36.22
CA GLY A 280 11.09 43.70 -37.46
C GLY A 280 11.94 42.58 -38.07
N ALA A 281 11.73 41.33 -37.65
CA ALA A 281 12.40 40.16 -38.22
C ALA A 281 11.52 39.47 -39.28
N ALA A 282 12.15 38.72 -40.19
CA ALA A 282 11.41 37.91 -41.16
C ALA A 282 10.63 36.77 -40.47
N SER A 283 9.49 36.37 -41.03
CA SER A 283 8.66 35.26 -40.51
C SER A 283 9.45 33.95 -40.37
N THR A 284 10.45 33.71 -41.21
CA THR A 284 11.35 32.55 -41.13
C THR A 284 12.12 32.44 -39.80
N VAL A 285 12.26 33.54 -39.05
CA VAL A 285 12.92 33.57 -37.75
C VAL A 285 12.07 32.90 -36.66
N CYS A 286 10.75 32.74 -36.87
CA CYS A 286 9.88 32.03 -35.92
C CYS A 286 10.33 30.58 -35.67
N GLY A 287 10.85 29.89 -36.70
CA GLY A 287 11.41 28.55 -36.57
C GLY A 287 12.65 28.50 -35.68
N VAL A 288 13.48 29.55 -35.72
CA VAL A 288 14.64 29.70 -34.82
C VAL A 288 14.20 29.95 -33.39
N VAL A 289 13.17 30.78 -33.19
CA VAL A 289 12.60 31.10 -31.87
C VAL A 289 11.94 29.87 -31.22
N ILE A 290 11.29 29.01 -32.01
CA ILE A 290 10.71 27.75 -31.54
C ILE A 290 11.83 26.72 -31.29
N GLY A 291 12.79 26.60 -32.20
CA GLY A 291 13.86 25.62 -32.14
C GLY A 291 14.88 25.87 -31.03
N SER A 292 15.13 27.12 -30.66
CA SER A 292 16.14 27.46 -29.64
C SER A 292 15.82 26.85 -28.28
N MET A 293 14.55 26.82 -27.88
CA MET A 293 14.11 26.19 -26.62
C MET A 293 14.37 24.67 -26.64
N ALA A 294 14.04 23.99 -27.74
CA ALA A 294 14.26 22.55 -27.87
C ALA A 294 15.76 22.19 -27.86
N VAL A 295 16.58 23.01 -28.52
CA VAL A 295 18.05 22.84 -28.52
C VAL A 295 18.60 23.00 -27.10
N ALA A 296 18.20 24.04 -26.36
CA ALA A 296 18.62 24.25 -24.98
C ALA A 296 18.22 23.07 -24.07
N GLN A 297 16.99 22.55 -24.24
CA GLN A 297 16.48 21.42 -23.47
C GLN A 297 17.30 20.13 -23.67
N ILE A 298 17.82 19.89 -24.87
CA ILE A 298 18.69 18.73 -25.13
C ILE A 298 19.94 18.80 -24.26
N PHE A 299 20.61 19.95 -24.20
CA PHE A 299 21.80 20.12 -23.38
C PHE A 299 21.51 20.18 -21.87
N SER A 300 20.44 20.88 -21.48
CA SER A 300 20.07 21.04 -20.08
C SER A 300 19.64 19.70 -19.48
N SER A 301 18.96 18.84 -20.24
CA SER A 301 18.47 17.53 -19.79
C SER A 301 19.58 16.60 -19.27
N VAL A 302 20.76 16.60 -19.90
CA VAL A 302 21.90 15.78 -19.46
C VAL A 302 22.43 16.28 -18.12
N TYR A 303 22.56 17.60 -17.96
CA TYR A 303 23.03 18.21 -16.72
C TYR A 303 22.03 18.04 -15.59
N PHE A 304 20.75 18.31 -15.85
CA PHE A 304 19.67 18.14 -14.88
C PHE A 304 19.50 16.68 -14.49
N SER A 305 19.65 15.72 -15.40
CA SER A 305 19.61 14.29 -15.10
C SER A 305 20.76 13.87 -14.18
N ALA A 306 21.98 14.36 -14.43
CA ALA A 306 23.12 14.08 -13.55
C ALA A 306 22.95 14.72 -12.16
N TRP A 307 22.39 15.93 -12.10
CA TRP A 307 22.17 16.65 -10.83
C TRP A 307 21.00 16.07 -10.02
N SER A 308 19.90 15.68 -10.68
CA SER A 308 18.72 15.11 -10.03
C SER A 308 19.02 13.80 -9.33
N ASN A 309 19.97 13.00 -9.85
CA ASN A 309 20.42 11.76 -9.22
C ASN A 309 21.07 11.94 -7.84
N LYS A 310 21.51 13.17 -7.50
CA LYS A 310 22.12 13.49 -6.20
C LYS A 310 21.21 14.31 -5.29
N SER A 311 20.32 15.12 -5.85
CA SER A 311 19.37 15.95 -5.10
C SER A 311 18.22 16.35 -6.02
N TYR A 312 16.98 16.06 -5.64
CA TYR A 312 15.80 16.39 -6.45
C TYR A 312 15.36 17.86 -6.29
N PHE A 313 15.38 18.39 -5.08
CA PHE A 313 14.81 19.72 -4.78
C PHE A 313 15.63 20.89 -5.35
N LYS A 314 16.96 20.82 -5.29
CA LYS A 314 17.87 21.88 -5.76
C LYS A 314 17.76 22.16 -7.27
N PRO A 315 17.84 21.15 -8.16
CA PRO A 315 17.65 21.36 -9.59
C PRO A 315 16.22 21.82 -9.91
N LEU A 316 15.20 21.35 -9.19
CA LEU A 316 13.82 21.79 -9.38
C LEU A 316 13.66 23.30 -9.09
N VAL A 317 14.21 23.79 -7.97
CA VAL A 317 14.19 25.23 -7.63
C VAL A 317 14.94 26.05 -8.68
N PHE A 318 16.13 25.60 -9.08
CA PHE A 318 16.93 26.28 -10.10
C PHE A 318 16.19 26.34 -11.45
N SER A 319 15.64 25.22 -11.91
CA SER A 319 14.82 25.16 -13.13
C SER A 319 13.61 26.08 -13.05
N SER A 320 12.94 26.17 -11.89
CA SER A 320 11.81 27.08 -11.69
C SER A 320 12.18 28.55 -11.85
N ILE A 321 13.32 28.95 -11.27
CA ILE A 321 13.83 30.33 -11.35
C ILE A 321 14.21 30.67 -12.80
N VAL A 322 14.93 29.77 -13.45
CA VAL A 322 15.41 29.95 -14.83
C VAL A 322 14.24 30.00 -15.82
N LEU A 323 13.23 29.13 -15.67
CA LEU A 323 12.01 29.14 -16.48
C LEU A 323 11.22 30.43 -16.28
N PHE A 324 11.08 30.91 -15.04
CA PHE A 324 10.42 32.19 -14.77
C PHE A 324 11.17 33.35 -15.43
N LEU A 325 12.49 33.42 -15.27
CA LEU A 325 13.33 34.44 -15.91
C LEU A 325 13.24 34.39 -17.43
N GLY A 326 13.24 33.20 -18.03
CA GLY A 326 13.09 33.03 -19.47
C GLY A 326 11.77 33.60 -20.01
N ASN A 327 10.66 33.34 -19.31
CA ASN A 327 9.34 33.91 -19.66
C ASN A 327 9.29 35.44 -19.50
N VAL A 328 9.96 35.97 -18.47
CA VAL A 328 10.08 37.42 -18.26
C VAL A 328 10.92 38.07 -19.36
N CYS A 329 12.05 37.48 -19.73
CA CYS A 329 12.87 37.91 -20.87
C CYS A 329 12.09 37.86 -22.19
N TYR A 330 11.29 36.82 -22.41
CA TYR A 330 10.42 36.72 -23.58
C TYR A 330 9.44 37.89 -23.65
N ALA A 331 8.79 38.26 -22.54
CA ALA A 331 7.86 39.38 -22.49
C ALA A 331 8.56 40.74 -22.70
N MET A 332 9.70 40.96 -22.05
CA MET A 332 10.47 42.22 -22.19
C MET A 332 11.05 42.43 -23.59
N ALA A 333 11.23 41.36 -24.37
CA ALA A 333 11.76 41.46 -25.73
C ALA A 333 10.91 42.37 -26.63
N TYR A 334 9.59 42.44 -26.39
CA TYR A 334 8.67 43.33 -27.09
C TYR A 334 8.99 44.80 -26.85
N ASP A 335 9.09 45.19 -25.57
CA ASP A 335 9.32 46.58 -25.16
C ASP A 335 10.70 47.05 -25.61
N MET A 336 11.69 46.16 -25.56
CA MET A 336 13.06 46.44 -25.99
C MET A 336 13.25 46.36 -27.51
N LYS A 337 12.25 45.89 -28.27
CA LYS A 337 12.32 45.60 -29.71
C LYS A 337 13.57 44.82 -30.11
N SER A 338 13.92 43.80 -29.31
CA SER A 338 15.20 43.08 -29.45
C SER A 338 15.01 41.59 -29.68
N LEU A 339 15.40 41.14 -30.88
CA LEU A 339 15.42 39.73 -31.25
C LEU A 339 16.42 38.92 -30.40
N THR A 340 17.50 39.54 -29.96
CA THR A 340 18.51 38.86 -29.13
C THR A 340 17.93 38.52 -27.75
N VAL A 341 17.20 39.45 -27.13
CA VAL A 341 16.55 39.24 -25.83
C VAL A 341 15.47 38.15 -25.95
N LEU A 342 14.76 38.10 -27.08
CA LEU A 342 13.80 37.05 -27.39
C LEU A 342 14.45 35.66 -27.38
N ILE A 343 15.55 35.49 -28.12
CA ILE A 343 16.25 34.21 -28.25
C ILE A 343 16.87 33.79 -26.91
N ILE A 344 17.44 34.74 -26.14
CA ILE A 344 17.95 34.46 -24.80
C ILE A 344 16.84 33.98 -23.87
N GLY A 345 15.66 34.64 -23.89
CA GLY A 345 14.51 34.20 -23.12
C GLY A 345 14.10 32.77 -23.45
N ARG A 346 14.11 32.41 -24.74
CA ARG A 346 13.80 31.04 -25.20
C ARG A 346 14.85 30.02 -24.78
N LEU A 347 16.13 30.37 -24.82
CA LEU A 347 17.21 29.50 -24.35
C LEU A 347 17.14 29.24 -22.84
N LEU A 348 16.66 30.20 -22.05
CA LEU A 348 16.45 30.02 -20.61
C LEU A 348 15.20 29.16 -20.30
N CYS A 349 14.23 29.06 -21.21
CA CYS A 349 13.06 28.22 -21.00
C CYS A 349 13.30 26.72 -21.26
N GLY A 350 14.38 26.35 -21.95
CA GLY A 350 14.77 24.97 -22.23
C GLY A 350 15.96 24.54 -21.37
#